data_AF-T0M000-F1
#
_entry.id   AF-T0M000-F1
#
_cell.length_a   1.000
_cell.length_b   1.000
_cell.length_c   1.000
_cell.angle_alpha   90.00
_cell.angle_beta   90.00
_cell.angle_gamma   90.00
#
_symmetry.space_group_name_H-M   'P 1'
#
loop_
_entity.id
_entity.type
_entity.pdbx_description
1 polymer ?
#
loop_
_entity_poly.entity_id
_entity_poly.type
_entity_poly.pdbx_seq_one_letter_code
_entity_poly.pdbx_strand_id
1 'polypeptide(L)'
;MENLEFSAKTRAADLNDLENRKFDVLIIGGGINGSGVANTLAQAGISTVLVEANDFASGTSSSSSKLIHGGLRYLQQGRIREVRNLIKERDYLRRNTQIVRDIEFHILITPDSWRKWEIRLGPCDLQSPGAQDHISGISQEPGRISFLCERVFFIP
;
A
#
# COMPACT_ATOMS: atom_id res chain seq x y z
N MET A 1 29.91 -0.79 7.18
CA MET A 1 28.97 -1.20 6.11
C MET A 1 29.68 -0.92 4.81
N GLU A 2 29.90 -1.94 3.99
CA GLU A 2 30.33 -1.71 2.61
C GLU A 2 29.31 -0.79 1.94
N ASN A 3 29.81 0.20 1.19
CA ASN A 3 28.97 1.04 0.33
C ASN A 3 28.43 0.15 -0.79
N LEU A 4 27.27 -0.45 -0.56
CA LEU A 4 26.47 -1.08 -1.59
C LEU A 4 25.84 0.04 -2.43
N GLU A 5 26.59 0.51 -3.42
CA GLU A 5 26.08 1.44 -4.43
C GLU A 5 25.02 0.70 -5.26
N PHE A 6 23.85 1.31 -5.49
CA PHE A 6 22.85 0.79 -6.41
C PHE A 6 22.84 1.66 -7.68
N SER A 7 23.60 1.25 -8.69
CA SER A 7 23.74 2.03 -9.93
C SER A 7 24.01 1.16 -11.15
N ALA A 8 24.06 1.78 -12.34
CA ALA A 8 24.42 1.08 -13.57
C ALA A 8 25.83 0.44 -13.50
N LYS A 9 26.71 0.93 -12.61
CA LYS A 9 28.07 0.39 -12.44
C LYS A 9 28.07 -0.98 -11.78
N THR A 10 27.17 -1.22 -10.82
CA THR A 10 27.11 -2.50 -10.10
C THR A 10 26.47 -3.61 -10.94
N ARG A 11 25.61 -3.25 -11.90
CA ARG A 11 24.92 -4.22 -12.78
C ARG A 11 25.87 -5.20 -13.47
N ALA A 12 27.05 -4.76 -13.92
CA ALA A 12 28.01 -5.64 -14.59
C ALA A 12 28.55 -6.70 -13.62
N ALA A 13 28.80 -6.34 -12.37
CA ALA A 13 29.21 -7.26 -11.32
C ALA A 13 28.06 -8.22 -10.95
N ASP A 14 26.83 -7.70 -10.83
CA ASP A 14 25.64 -8.52 -10.51
C ASP A 14 25.39 -9.61 -11.58
N LEU A 15 25.60 -9.27 -12.86
CA LEU A 15 25.50 -10.23 -13.98
C LEU A 15 26.61 -11.29 -13.94
N ASN A 16 27.84 -10.89 -13.61
CA ASN A 16 28.93 -11.85 -13.43
C ASN A 16 28.68 -12.78 -12.24
N ASP A 17 28.15 -12.27 -11.14
CA ASP A 17 27.75 -13.06 -9.98
C ASP A 17 26.63 -14.04 -10.34
N LEU A 18 25.68 -13.62 -11.17
CA LEU A 18 24.61 -14.47 -11.71
C LEU A 18 25.12 -15.71 -12.46
N GLU A 19 26.23 -15.57 -13.20
CA GLU A 19 26.85 -16.69 -13.93
C GLU A 19 27.69 -17.60 -13.02
N ASN A 20 28.33 -17.02 -11.99
CA ASN A 20 29.35 -17.70 -11.19
C ASN A 20 28.86 -18.18 -9.81
N ARG A 21 27.67 -17.79 -9.37
CA ARG A 21 27.11 -18.17 -8.06
C ARG A 21 25.77 -18.88 -8.21
N LYS A 22 25.45 -19.72 -7.22
CA LYS A 22 24.12 -20.32 -7.08
C LYS A 22 23.26 -19.48 -6.15
N PHE A 23 22.00 -19.38 -6.51
CA PHE A 23 20.97 -18.70 -5.73
C PHE A 23 19.84 -19.67 -5.41
N ASP A 24 19.19 -19.47 -4.28
CA ASP A 24 18.09 -20.32 -3.81
C ASP A 24 16.79 -19.95 -4.50
N VAL A 25 16.59 -18.66 -4.79
CA VAL A 25 15.35 -18.13 -5.36
C VAL A 25 15.64 -17.15 -6.49
N LEU A 26 14.94 -17.34 -7.62
CA LEU A 26 14.85 -16.39 -8.72
C LEU A 26 13.45 -15.76 -8.74
N ILE A 27 13.40 -14.43 -8.67
CA ILE A 27 12.19 -13.62 -8.78
C ILE A 27 12.17 -12.95 -10.15
N ILE A 28 11.07 -13.11 -10.86
CA ILE A 28 10.86 -12.50 -12.18
C ILE A 28 9.84 -11.37 -12.01
N GLY A 29 10.28 -10.13 -12.28
CA GLY A 29 9.49 -8.91 -12.18
C GLY A 29 9.85 -8.05 -10.97
N GLY A 30 10.32 -6.83 -11.23
CA GLY A 30 10.69 -5.79 -10.28
C GLY A 30 9.58 -4.81 -9.96
N GLY A 31 8.31 -5.26 -9.98
CA GLY A 31 7.18 -4.51 -9.45
C GLY A 31 7.07 -4.62 -7.93
N ILE A 32 6.08 -3.94 -7.32
CA ILE A 32 5.92 -3.87 -5.86
C ILE A 32 5.87 -5.26 -5.17
N ASN A 33 5.24 -6.24 -5.81
CA ASN A 33 5.16 -7.60 -5.28
C ASN A 33 6.52 -8.30 -5.31
N GLY A 34 7.22 -8.26 -6.44
CA GLY A 34 8.52 -8.90 -6.60
C GLY A 34 9.58 -8.27 -5.70
N SER A 35 9.63 -6.94 -5.64
CA SER A 35 10.52 -6.20 -4.72
C SER A 35 10.20 -6.50 -3.26
N GLY A 36 8.91 -6.61 -2.89
CA GLY A 36 8.50 -6.98 -1.54
C GLY A 36 8.96 -8.37 -1.15
N VAL A 37 8.75 -9.36 -2.02
CA VAL A 37 9.21 -10.75 -1.80
C VAL A 37 10.74 -10.81 -1.72
N ALA A 38 11.45 -10.12 -2.62
CA ALA A 38 12.91 -10.06 -2.60
C ALA A 38 13.44 -9.51 -1.28
N ASN A 39 12.84 -8.42 -0.78
CA ASN A 39 13.20 -7.82 0.50
C ASN A 39 12.97 -8.77 1.68
N THR A 40 11.82 -9.47 1.70
CA THR A 40 11.54 -10.46 2.75
C THR A 40 12.53 -11.63 2.73
N LEU A 41 12.85 -12.17 1.56
CA LEU A 41 13.80 -13.27 1.43
C LEU A 41 15.23 -12.84 1.78
N ALA A 42 15.64 -11.65 1.35
CA ALA A 42 16.95 -11.09 1.69
C ALA A 42 17.09 -10.87 3.20
N GLN A 43 16.05 -10.36 3.88
CA GLN A 43 16.04 -10.24 5.35
C GLN A 43 16.09 -11.58 6.06
N ALA A 44 15.56 -12.64 5.45
CA ALA A 44 15.67 -14.01 5.96
C ALA A 44 17.05 -14.66 5.66
N GLY A 45 17.96 -13.96 4.98
CA GLY A 45 19.28 -14.46 4.61
C GLY A 45 19.28 -15.47 3.45
N ILE A 46 18.18 -15.54 2.69
CA ILE A 46 18.02 -16.45 1.54
C ILE A 46 18.69 -15.84 0.31
N SER A 47 19.54 -16.61 -0.37
CA SER A 47 20.23 -16.15 -1.58
C SER A 47 19.23 -15.93 -2.70
N THR A 48 18.94 -14.68 -3.02
CA THR A 48 17.81 -14.29 -3.90
C THR A 48 18.30 -13.40 -5.03
N VAL A 49 17.84 -13.67 -6.25
CA VAL A 49 17.99 -12.79 -7.41
C VAL A 49 16.63 -12.26 -7.80
N LEU A 50 16.54 -10.98 -8.11
CA LEU A 50 15.40 -10.38 -8.79
C LEU A 50 15.84 -9.84 -10.15
N VAL A 51 15.12 -10.25 -11.20
CA VAL A 51 15.31 -9.74 -12.57
C VAL A 51 14.09 -8.97 -13.03
N GLU A 52 14.31 -7.83 -13.67
CA GLU A 52 13.27 -7.00 -14.31
C GLU A 52 13.68 -6.77 -15.77
N ALA A 53 12.70 -6.85 -16.67
CA ALA A 53 12.93 -6.69 -18.10
C ALA A 53 13.14 -5.23 -18.49
N ASN A 54 12.48 -4.31 -17.78
CA ASN A 54 12.56 -2.87 -18.01
C ASN A 54 13.22 -2.17 -16.80
N ASP A 55 12.62 -1.07 -16.33
CA ASP A 55 12.99 -0.40 -15.09
C ASP A 55 12.12 -0.90 -13.91
N PHE A 56 12.63 -0.75 -12.70
CA PHE A 56 11.90 -1.11 -11.48
C PHE A 56 10.58 -0.35 -11.39
N ALA A 57 9.52 -1.04 -10.95
CA ALA A 57 8.15 -0.54 -10.86
C ALA A 57 7.52 -0.04 -12.19
N SER A 58 8.16 -0.23 -13.34
CA SER A 58 7.68 0.30 -14.65
C SER A 58 6.31 -0.20 -15.10
N GLY A 59 5.84 -1.35 -14.63
CA GLY A 59 4.50 -1.89 -14.92
C GLY A 59 3.36 -1.25 -14.11
N THR A 60 2.36 -2.03 -13.74
CA THR A 60 1.17 -1.58 -12.96
C THR A 60 1.53 -0.84 -11.67
N SER A 61 2.67 -1.15 -11.06
CA SER A 61 3.14 -0.51 -9.82
C SER A 61 3.31 1.01 -9.96
N SER A 62 3.74 1.52 -11.12
CA SER A 62 3.82 2.96 -11.39
C SER A 62 2.48 3.58 -11.83
N SER A 63 1.60 2.75 -12.40
CA SER A 63 0.32 3.12 -13.03
C SER A 63 -0.88 2.97 -12.10
N SER A 64 -0.68 3.18 -10.79
CA SER A 64 -1.78 3.20 -9.81
C SER A 64 -2.37 4.60 -9.64
N SER A 65 -3.49 4.69 -8.92
CA SER A 65 -4.01 5.97 -8.41
C SER A 65 -3.08 6.62 -7.38
N LYS A 66 -2.00 5.92 -6.98
CA LYS A 66 -1.06 6.33 -5.94
C LYS A 66 -1.72 6.49 -4.58
N LEU A 67 -2.81 5.77 -4.34
CA LEU A 67 -3.60 5.81 -3.11
C LEU A 67 -3.55 4.49 -2.35
N ILE A 68 -3.15 4.52 -1.09
CA ILE A 68 -3.36 3.43 -0.14
C ILE A 68 -4.67 3.69 0.60
N HIS A 69 -5.71 2.89 0.33
CA HIS A 69 -7.03 3.05 0.93
C HIS A 69 -7.46 1.79 1.70
N GLY A 70 -8.36 1.96 2.67
CA GLY A 70 -8.84 0.87 3.55
C GLY A 70 -9.79 -0.11 2.84
N GLY A 71 -10.16 0.20 1.60
CA GLY A 71 -11.09 -0.63 0.83
C GLY A 71 -12.54 -0.41 1.22
N LEU A 72 -12.95 0.81 1.57
CA LEU A 72 -14.33 1.16 1.95
C LEU A 72 -15.42 0.47 1.08
N ARG A 73 -15.23 0.43 -0.25
CA ARG A 73 -16.14 -0.26 -1.19
C ARG A 73 -16.38 -1.74 -0.84
N TYR A 74 -15.37 -2.43 -0.32
CA TYR A 74 -15.46 -3.84 0.03
C TYR A 74 -16.33 -4.10 1.25
N LEU A 75 -16.58 -3.10 2.10
CA LEU A 75 -17.52 -3.25 3.22
C LEU A 75 -18.95 -3.50 2.75
N GLN A 76 -19.38 -2.89 1.63
CA GLN A 76 -20.71 -3.18 1.07
C GLN A 76 -20.85 -4.64 0.62
N GLN A 77 -19.73 -5.27 0.28
CA GLN A 77 -19.69 -6.66 -0.14
C GLN A 77 -19.57 -7.62 1.05
N GLY A 78 -19.58 -7.12 2.29
CA GLY A 78 -19.39 -7.93 3.50
C GLY A 78 -17.96 -8.45 3.68
N ARG A 79 -16.99 -7.91 2.94
CA ARG A 79 -15.58 -8.34 2.95
C ARG A 79 -14.78 -7.69 4.08
N ILE A 80 -15.26 -7.94 5.29
CA ILE A 80 -14.80 -7.30 6.53
C ILE A 80 -13.34 -7.67 6.84
N ARG A 81 -12.96 -8.93 6.62
CA ARG A 81 -11.60 -9.42 6.90
C ARG A 81 -10.56 -8.73 6.01
N GLU A 82 -10.89 -8.53 4.74
CA GLU A 82 -9.99 -7.88 3.80
C GLU A 82 -9.81 -6.41 4.10
N VAL A 83 -10.89 -5.71 4.47
CA VAL A 83 -10.81 -4.31 4.93
C VAL A 83 -9.93 -4.17 6.16
N ARG A 84 -10.05 -5.07 7.16
CA ARG A 84 -9.14 -5.08 8.32
C ARG A 84 -7.68 -5.22 7.91
N ASN A 85 -7.38 -6.13 6.99
CA ASN A 85 -6.00 -6.36 6.53
C ASN A 85 -5.45 -5.12 5.81
N LEU A 86 -6.25 -4.49 4.95
CA LEU A 86 -5.87 -3.26 4.25
C LEU A 86 -5.58 -2.12 5.22
N ILE A 87 -6.44 -1.91 6.22
CA ILE A 87 -6.25 -0.89 7.25
C ILE A 87 -4.96 -1.16 8.06
N LYS A 88 -4.73 -2.41 8.47
CA LYS A 88 -3.53 -2.80 9.21
C LYS A 88 -2.25 -2.53 8.42
N GLU A 89 -2.21 -2.91 7.14
CA GLU A 89 -1.03 -2.69 6.31
C GLU A 89 -0.80 -1.21 6.00
N ARG A 90 -1.88 -0.46 5.75
CA ARG A 90 -1.81 1.00 5.62
C ARG A 90 -1.18 1.66 6.85
N ASP A 91 -1.63 1.28 8.04
CA ASP A 91 -1.12 1.83 9.30
C ASP A 91 0.32 1.38 9.59
N TYR A 92 0.72 0.20 9.10
CA TYR A 92 2.11 -0.26 9.12
C TYR A 92 2.99 0.61 8.20
N LEU A 93 2.61 0.78 6.93
CA LEU A 93 3.37 1.58 5.96
C LEU A 93 3.51 3.03 6.39
N ARG A 94 2.45 3.62 6.96
CA ARG A 94 2.47 4.97 7.52
C ARG A 94 3.49 5.13 8.66
N ARG A 95 3.63 4.14 9.53
CA ARG A 95 4.56 4.22 10.68
C ARG A 95 6.01 3.91 10.31
N ASN A 96 6.23 3.12 9.26
CA ASN A 96 7.55 2.60 8.91
C ASN A 96 8.16 3.25 7.66
N THR A 97 7.45 4.14 6.97
CA THR A 97 7.94 4.80 5.76
C THR A 97 7.66 6.31 5.79
N GLN A 98 8.52 7.09 5.12
CA GLN A 98 8.38 8.55 5.05
C GLN A 98 7.65 9.02 3.78
N ILE A 99 7.40 8.12 2.82
CA ILE A 99 6.77 8.45 1.53
C ILE A 99 5.24 8.52 1.61
N VAL A 100 4.66 7.96 2.68
CA VAL A 100 3.23 7.80 2.90
C VAL A 100 2.69 8.99 3.69
N ARG A 101 1.77 9.77 3.10
CA ARG A 101 1.19 10.99 3.71
C ARG A 101 -0.32 10.96 3.75
N ASP A 102 -0.89 11.42 4.86
CA ASP A 102 -2.34 11.51 5.09
C ASP A 102 -3.00 12.48 4.08
N ILE A 103 -4.07 12.05 3.41
CA ILE A 103 -4.95 12.92 2.60
C ILE A 103 -6.40 12.83 3.10
N GLU A 104 -7.11 13.95 2.99
CA GLU A 104 -8.54 14.02 3.26
C GLU A 104 -9.33 13.69 1.99
N PHE A 105 -10.26 12.73 2.09
CA PHE A 105 -11.09 12.27 0.98
C PHE A 105 -12.55 12.59 1.24
N HIS A 106 -13.20 13.36 0.36
CA HIS A 106 -14.62 13.71 0.48
C HIS A 106 -15.49 12.77 -0.35
N ILE A 107 -16.45 12.11 0.29
CA ILE A 107 -17.40 11.21 -0.38
C ILE A 107 -18.76 11.90 -0.50
N LEU A 108 -19.20 12.15 -1.72
CA LEU A 108 -20.55 12.69 -1.97
C LEU A 108 -21.60 11.58 -1.79
N ILE A 109 -22.64 11.87 -1.01
CA ILE A 109 -23.75 10.95 -0.76
C ILE A 109 -24.97 11.42 -1.55
N THR A 110 -25.39 10.59 -2.50
CA THR A 110 -26.62 10.73 -3.29
C THR A 110 -27.67 9.71 -2.83
N PRO A 111 -28.96 9.88 -3.21
CA PRO A 111 -30.01 8.92 -2.88
C PRO A 111 -29.73 7.48 -3.33
N ASP A 112 -28.99 7.31 -4.43
CA ASP A 112 -28.60 6.01 -5.00
C ASP A 112 -27.27 5.46 -4.42
N SER A 113 -26.68 6.16 -3.44
CA SER A 113 -25.43 5.77 -2.80
C SER A 113 -25.66 5.16 -1.40
N TRP A 114 -24.60 5.05 -0.60
CA TRP A 114 -24.69 4.54 0.75
C TRP A 114 -25.58 5.44 1.61
N ARG A 115 -26.36 4.83 2.50
CA ARG A 115 -27.12 5.58 3.49
C ARG A 115 -26.17 6.13 4.54
N LYS A 116 -26.47 7.32 5.06
CA LYS A 116 -25.61 8.00 6.06
C LYS A 116 -25.28 7.12 7.27
N TRP A 117 -26.19 6.24 7.69
CA TRP A 117 -25.99 5.33 8.82
C TRP A 117 -25.08 4.14 8.48
N GLU A 118 -25.09 3.65 7.23
CA GLU A 118 -24.22 2.55 6.78
C GLU A 118 -22.75 2.98 6.80
N ILE A 119 -22.48 4.22 6.39
CA ILE A 119 -21.14 4.82 6.48
C ILE A 119 -20.73 5.06 7.94
N ARG A 120 -21.68 5.35 8.83
CA ARG A 120 -21.40 5.65 10.24
C ARG A 120 -21.08 4.38 11.05
N LEU A 121 -21.68 3.24 10.70
CA LEU A 121 -21.45 1.96 11.38
C LEU A 121 -20.27 1.17 10.79
N GLY A 122 -20.01 1.26 9.48
CA GLY A 122 -19.00 0.44 8.81
C GLY A 122 -17.56 0.55 9.36
N PRO A 123 -16.99 1.76 9.50
CA PRO A 123 -15.59 1.93 9.90
C PRO A 123 -15.32 1.78 11.40
N CYS A 124 -16.32 2.05 12.26
CA CYS A 124 -16.13 2.09 13.71
C CYS A 124 -15.82 0.72 14.32
N ASP A 125 -16.36 -0.36 13.76
CA ASP A 125 -16.19 -1.73 14.29
C ASP A 125 -14.91 -2.43 13.78
N LEU A 126 -14.11 -1.75 12.94
CA LEU A 126 -12.95 -2.35 12.25
C LEU A 126 -11.60 -1.81 12.70
N GLN A 127 -11.58 -0.88 13.65
CA GLN A 127 -10.37 -0.25 14.14
C GLN A 127 -9.55 -1.21 15.01
N SER A 128 -8.24 -1.23 14.76
CA SER A 128 -7.28 -1.93 15.61
C SER A 128 -7.24 -1.27 17.01
N PRO A 129 -7.01 -2.02 18.11
CA PRO A 129 -6.87 -1.42 19.43
C PRO A 129 -5.68 -0.44 19.40
N GLY A 130 -5.95 0.87 19.46
CA GLY A 130 -4.94 1.93 19.41
C GLY A 130 -5.06 2.92 18.24
N ALA A 131 -5.94 2.69 17.26
CA ALA A 131 -6.23 3.67 16.21
C ALA A 131 -7.23 4.73 16.72
N GLN A 132 -6.75 5.74 17.45
CA GLN A 132 -7.56 6.93 17.77
C GLN A 132 -7.61 7.87 16.56
N ASP A 133 -8.26 7.43 15.49
CA ASP A 133 -8.57 8.30 14.35
C ASP A 133 -9.98 8.86 14.54
N HIS A 134 -10.03 10.06 15.08
CA HIS A 134 -11.23 10.87 15.24
C HIS A 134 -11.89 11.08 13.87
N ILE A 135 -13.11 10.57 13.65
CA ILE A 135 -13.95 10.96 12.51
C ILE A 135 -14.39 12.41 12.78
N SER A 136 -13.53 13.38 12.53
CA SER A 136 -13.84 14.79 12.67
C SER A 136 -14.51 15.30 11.41
N GLY A 137 -15.75 15.78 11.54
CA GLY A 137 -16.41 16.60 10.53
C GLY A 137 -17.31 15.80 9.59
N ILE A 138 -18.55 15.56 10.02
CA ILE A 138 -19.68 15.47 9.10
C ILE A 138 -20.17 16.90 8.93
N SER A 139 -19.77 17.58 7.85
CA SER A 139 -20.41 18.86 7.51
C SER A 139 -21.83 18.58 7.02
N GLN A 140 -22.82 19.23 7.63
CA GLN A 140 -24.25 19.05 7.34
C GLN A 140 -24.79 20.14 6.40
N GLU A 141 -24.00 20.55 5.39
CA GLU A 141 -24.50 21.43 4.34
C GLU A 141 -25.40 20.61 3.38
N PRO A 142 -26.61 21.08 3.03
CA PRO A 142 -27.47 20.38 2.08
C PRO A 142 -26.77 20.28 0.72
N GLY A 143 -26.48 19.04 0.29
CA GLY A 143 -25.74 18.74 -0.95
C GLY A 143 -24.24 18.49 -0.78
N ARG A 144 -23.69 18.64 0.42
CA ARG A 144 -22.27 18.35 0.70
C ARG A 144 -22.14 17.64 2.05
N ILE A 145 -22.05 16.31 2.01
CA ILE A 145 -21.71 15.54 3.19
C ILE A 145 -20.25 15.17 3.08
N SER A 146 -19.39 15.99 3.69
CA SER A 146 -18.00 15.63 3.88
C SER A 146 -17.95 14.55 4.95
N PHE A 147 -17.53 13.34 4.60
CA PHE A 147 -17.05 12.37 5.57
C PHE A 147 -15.52 12.43 5.55
N LEU A 148 -14.89 12.79 6.67
CA LEU A 148 -13.47 12.47 6.88
C LEU A 148 -13.40 10.97 7.23
N CYS A 149 -13.63 10.13 6.22
CA CYS A 149 -13.57 8.69 6.36
C CYS A 149 -12.41 8.20 5.50
N GLU A 150 -11.43 7.61 6.18
CA GLU A 150 -10.15 7.16 5.65
C GLU A 150 -9.18 8.32 5.37
N ARG A 151 -8.15 8.45 6.22
CA ARG A 151 -6.88 8.98 5.75
C ARG A 151 -6.42 8.01 4.65
N VAL A 152 -6.63 8.43 3.41
CA VAL A 152 -6.04 7.77 2.25
C VAL A 152 -4.59 8.25 2.22
N PHE A 153 -3.67 7.45 1.71
CA PHE A 153 -2.28 7.87 1.64
C PHE A 153 -1.78 7.99 0.23
N PHE A 154 -1.14 9.11 -0.08
CA PHE A 154 -0.50 9.33 -1.36
C PHE A 154 0.96 8.84 -1.35
N ILE A 155 1.35 8.09 -2.37
CA ILE A 155 2.77 7.77 -2.68
C ILE A 155 3.17 8.63 -3.89
N PRO A 156 4.23 9.46 -3.81
CA PRO A 156 4.66 10.30 -4.94
C PRO A 156 5.01 9.49 -6.19
#